data_AF-A0A1M7RIC4-F1
#
_entry.id   AF-A0A1M7RIC4-F1
#
_cell.length_a   1.000
_cell.length_b   1.000
_cell.length_c   1.000
_cell.angle_alpha   90.00
_cell.angle_beta   90.00
_cell.angle_gamma   90.00
#
_symmetry.space_group_name_H-M   'P 1'
#
loop_
_entity.id
_entity.type
_entity.pdbx_description
1 polymer ?
#
loop_
_entity_poly.entity_id
_entity_poly.type
_entity_poly.pdbx_seq_one_letter_code
_entity_poly.pdbx_strand_id
1 'polypeptide(L)'
;MIEKHDRIDFSLLGGFQAGITPDPDMTPREWADTFRILPDSSARPGKFSSDFTPYVKEPMDRLSVNDPAQKVIVKKSSQVGFTEVGNNWLGYVIDKAPAGMLYVMPTDTMMKDTSKNRIEKMIESTPAISDKIAAKRSKDSSNTLMFKEFRGGFVKMVGANSPVGLASTAVRFVYMDEIDRYPLSVGGEGSAEGLAETRTITFGARKKILLTSTPTIKGTSAIDARFETTGQRYYHVPCPFCNEYQVLSIDQIVYEPGKYSEAKYRCCSCQALIDERFKARMLKQGKWIPRYPEREDGLVYGYFINALYSPSNWYPWSQLVKERDEAENNIPKKIVFTNTKLGEAYESDEKGDKPDWESLYDRSVDYLPEPFSSVTFITAGVDVQADRLEVEIVGWIKGKINQSIEYLQIIGDTSQSEVWEELAKILNKTWVRQGDNSILPLRLMALDTGYNTLKCY
;
A
#
# COMPACT_ATOMS: atom_id res chain seq x y z
N MET A 1 46.45 -4.81 59.16
CA MET A 1 45.99 -5.15 57.80
C MET A 1 44.72 -4.34 57.58
N ILE A 2 44.79 -3.38 56.66
CA ILE A 2 43.77 -2.34 56.45
C ILE A 2 42.55 -2.95 55.73
N GLU A 3 41.37 -2.61 56.24
CA GLU A 3 40.05 -3.02 55.76
C GLU A 3 39.86 -2.70 54.27
N LYS A 4 39.32 -3.68 53.53
CA LYS A 4 38.84 -3.48 52.17
C LYS A 4 37.60 -2.59 52.24
N HIS A 5 37.75 -1.32 51.93
CA HIS A 5 36.60 -0.44 51.68
C HIS A 5 35.75 -0.97 50.54
N ASP A 6 34.46 -1.13 50.82
CA ASP A 6 33.38 -1.26 49.84
C ASP A 6 33.47 -0.13 48.81
N ARG A 7 33.92 -0.46 47.59
CA ARG A 7 33.80 0.46 46.47
C ARG A 7 32.33 0.50 46.06
N ILE A 8 31.66 1.62 46.36
CA ILE A 8 30.32 1.92 45.86
C ILE A 8 30.36 1.86 44.33
N ASP A 9 29.55 0.98 43.73
CA ASP A 9 29.43 0.87 42.28
C ASP A 9 28.55 2.01 41.74
N PHE A 10 29.20 3.04 41.22
CA PHE A 10 28.54 4.20 40.60
C PHE A 10 27.92 3.88 39.22
N SER A 11 28.06 2.66 38.68
CA SER A 11 27.41 2.25 37.42
C SER A 11 25.89 2.29 37.52
N LEU A 12 25.34 1.99 38.70
CA LEU A 12 23.91 2.10 39.01
C LEU A 12 23.40 3.54 38.94
N LEU A 13 24.21 4.51 39.39
CA LEU A 13 23.88 5.93 39.30
C LEU A 13 23.89 6.43 37.86
N GLY A 14 24.88 5.99 37.06
CA GLY A 14 24.89 6.26 35.62
C GLY A 14 23.69 5.63 34.89
N GLY A 15 23.27 4.44 35.30
CA GLY A 15 22.07 3.78 34.78
C GLY A 15 20.78 4.48 35.15
N PHE A 16 20.66 4.94 36.40
CA PHE A 16 19.51 5.71 36.88
C PHE A 16 19.42 7.07 36.17
N GLN A 17 20.53 7.80 36.08
CA GLN A 17 20.58 9.09 35.39
C GLN A 17 20.20 8.96 33.91
N ALA A 18 20.68 7.92 33.23
CA ALA A 18 20.28 7.62 31.85
C ALA A 18 18.78 7.32 31.74
N GLY A 19 18.19 6.63 32.72
CA GLY A 19 16.76 6.29 32.73
C GLY A 19 15.82 7.46 33.02
N ILE A 20 16.27 8.50 33.74
CA ILE A 20 15.49 9.72 34.01
C ILE A 20 15.78 10.86 33.02
N THR A 21 16.76 10.69 32.14
CA THR A 21 17.06 11.67 31.10
C THR A 21 15.90 11.69 30.10
N PRO A 22 15.29 12.86 29.81
CA PRO A 22 14.21 12.95 28.83
C PRO A 22 14.61 12.40 27.47
N ASP A 23 13.62 11.92 26.72
CA ASP A 23 13.81 11.52 25.32
C ASP A 23 14.46 12.70 24.56
N PRO A 24 15.53 12.46 23.78
CA PRO A 24 16.29 13.53 23.15
C PRO A 24 15.44 14.31 22.14
N ASP A 25 15.65 15.63 22.09
CA ASP A 25 15.03 16.53 21.11
C ASP A 25 15.73 16.41 19.75
N MET A 26 15.54 15.24 19.13
CA MET A 26 16.11 14.89 17.83
C MET A 26 15.12 14.01 17.08
N THR A 27 14.85 14.34 15.82
CA THR A 27 14.01 13.51 14.96
C THR A 27 14.80 12.36 14.32
N PRO A 28 14.12 11.31 13.81
CA PRO A 28 14.81 10.24 13.06
C PRO A 28 15.55 10.74 11.81
N ARG A 29 15.05 11.82 11.17
CA ARG A 29 15.74 12.49 10.06
C ARG A 29 17.04 13.14 10.53
N GLU A 30 16.98 13.91 11.61
CA GLU A 30 18.17 14.62 12.14
C GLU A 30 19.22 13.63 12.60
N TRP A 31 18.79 12.53 13.21
CA TRP A 31 19.65 11.41 13.52
C TRP A 31 20.33 10.86 12.26
N ALA A 32 19.55 10.59 11.21
CA ALA A 32 20.10 10.06 9.96
C ALA A 32 21.07 11.04 9.27
N ASP A 33 20.69 12.31 9.15
CA ASP A 33 21.52 13.38 8.58
C ASP A 33 22.77 13.68 9.42
N THR A 34 22.81 13.24 10.69
CA THR A 34 23.97 13.44 11.57
C THR A 34 24.89 12.22 11.57
N PHE A 35 24.33 11.02 11.76
CA PHE A 35 25.07 9.81 12.11
C PHE A 35 25.07 8.73 11.03
N ARG A 36 24.02 8.61 10.21
CA ARG A 36 23.85 7.46 9.30
C ARG A 36 24.91 7.48 8.20
N ILE A 37 25.60 6.36 8.05
CA ILE A 37 26.54 6.11 6.95
C ILE A 37 25.97 5.00 6.05
N LEU A 38 25.89 5.27 4.76
CA LEU A 38 25.56 4.30 3.73
C LEU A 38 26.81 3.49 3.38
N PRO A 39 26.73 2.14 3.38
CA PRO A 39 27.86 1.27 3.13
C PRO A 39 28.39 1.38 1.68
N ASP A 40 29.60 0.90 1.44
CA ASP A 40 30.24 0.93 0.11
C ASP A 40 29.46 0.21 -1.00
N SER A 41 28.59 -0.74 -0.63
CA SER A 41 27.70 -1.41 -1.58
C SER A 41 26.47 -0.57 -2.00
N SER A 42 26.26 0.60 -1.41
CA SER A 42 25.15 1.50 -1.77
C SER A 42 25.47 2.30 -3.04
N ALA A 43 24.43 2.71 -3.77
CA ALA A 43 24.59 3.56 -4.97
C ALA A 43 25.27 4.91 -4.66
N ARG A 44 25.23 5.36 -3.41
CA ARG A 44 25.96 6.50 -2.88
C ARG A 44 26.51 6.18 -1.50
N PRO A 45 27.72 5.63 -1.41
CA PRO A 45 28.37 5.40 -0.13
C PRO A 45 28.65 6.72 0.61
N GLY A 46 28.83 6.62 1.92
CA GLY A 46 29.15 7.77 2.77
C GLY A 46 27.94 8.31 3.52
N LYS A 47 28.03 9.56 3.97
CA LYS A 47 27.05 10.13 4.88
C LYS A 47 25.66 10.25 4.22
N PHE A 48 24.63 9.72 4.88
CA PHE A 48 23.25 9.88 4.44
C PHE A 48 22.88 11.36 4.43
N SER A 49 22.07 11.76 3.45
CA SER A 49 21.50 13.11 3.40
C SER A 49 20.08 13.08 2.84
N SER A 50 19.15 13.56 3.64
CA SER A 50 17.74 13.74 3.29
C SER A 50 17.50 14.81 2.23
N ASP A 51 18.50 15.65 1.93
CA ASP A 51 18.44 16.66 0.86
C ASP A 51 18.39 16.04 -0.54
N PHE A 52 18.82 14.77 -0.70
CA PHE A 52 18.70 14.08 -1.97
C PHE A 52 17.27 13.65 -2.29
N THR A 53 16.46 13.37 -1.26
CA THR A 53 15.05 13.00 -1.40
C THR A 53 14.20 13.80 -0.41
N PRO A 54 14.02 15.12 -0.60
CA PRO A 54 13.40 16.00 0.39
C PRO A 54 11.99 15.58 0.84
N TYR A 55 11.25 14.89 -0.02
CA TYR A 55 9.92 14.38 0.29
C TYR A 55 9.90 13.35 1.44
N VAL A 56 11.02 12.69 1.76
CA VAL A 56 11.07 11.73 2.87
C VAL A 56 11.14 12.39 4.24
N LYS A 57 11.46 13.69 4.31
CA LYS A 57 11.75 14.41 5.55
C LYS A 57 10.56 14.40 6.51
N GLU A 58 9.41 14.90 6.08
CA GLU A 58 8.24 14.99 6.95
C GLU A 58 7.73 13.60 7.40
N PRO A 59 7.53 12.59 6.53
CA PRO A 59 7.15 11.25 6.99
C PRO A 59 8.11 10.65 8.01
N MET A 60 9.42 10.91 7.86
CA MET A 60 10.45 10.44 8.79
C MET A 60 10.43 11.21 10.12
N ASP A 61 10.21 12.52 10.08
CA ASP A 61 10.10 13.37 11.27
C ASP A 61 8.88 12.99 12.13
N ARG A 62 7.75 12.61 11.51
CA ARG A 62 6.55 12.11 12.21
C ARG A 62 6.79 10.84 13.04
N LEU A 63 7.85 10.09 12.75
CA LEU A 63 8.23 8.90 13.52
C LEU A 63 8.99 9.23 14.81
N SER A 64 9.32 10.50 15.05
CA SER A 64 9.91 10.98 16.30
C SER A 64 9.01 10.67 17.50
N VAL A 65 9.60 10.30 18.63
CA VAL A 65 8.86 10.08 19.88
C VAL A 65 8.23 11.35 20.45
N ASN A 66 8.69 12.52 20.01
CA ASN A 66 8.16 13.83 20.40
C ASN A 66 7.01 14.31 19.49
N ASP A 67 6.79 13.65 18.34
CA ASP A 67 5.64 13.94 17.48
C ASP A 67 4.41 13.13 17.96
N PRO A 68 3.19 13.70 17.99
CA PRO A 68 2.00 13.00 18.47
C PRO A 68 1.47 11.90 17.52
N ALA A 69 1.92 11.85 16.26
CA ALA A 69 1.48 10.84 15.29
C ALA A 69 1.69 9.43 15.86
N GLN A 70 0.75 8.52 15.70
CA GLN A 70 0.89 7.12 16.11
C GLN A 70 1.08 6.19 14.91
N LYS A 71 0.64 6.62 13.71
CA LYS A 71 0.75 5.82 12.49
C LYS A 71 1.08 6.70 11.29
N VAL A 72 2.10 6.29 10.52
CA VAL A 72 2.51 6.87 9.25
C VAL A 72 2.31 5.83 8.15
N ILE A 73 1.51 6.17 7.15
CA ILE A 73 1.14 5.30 6.03
C ILE A 73 1.74 5.92 4.77
N VAL A 74 2.50 5.14 4.00
CA VAL A 74 3.12 5.61 2.77
C VAL A 74 2.77 4.69 1.60
N LYS A 75 1.85 5.16 0.77
CA LYS A 75 1.57 4.61 -0.55
C LYS A 75 2.59 5.18 -1.52
N LYS A 76 3.43 4.34 -2.12
CA LYS A 76 4.59 4.82 -2.88
C LYS A 76 4.86 4.03 -4.15
N SER A 77 5.55 4.62 -5.12
CA SER A 77 6.21 3.88 -6.19
C SER A 77 7.43 3.10 -5.70
N SER A 78 8.02 2.24 -6.53
CA SER A 78 9.31 1.62 -6.22
C SER A 78 10.45 2.65 -6.23
N GLN A 79 11.52 2.36 -5.47
CA GLN A 79 12.81 3.08 -5.51
C GLN A 79 12.77 4.59 -5.18
N VAL A 80 11.88 5.00 -4.28
CA VAL A 80 11.78 6.39 -3.76
C VAL A 80 12.27 6.51 -2.31
N GLY A 81 13.17 5.63 -1.87
CA GLY A 81 13.89 5.80 -0.60
C GLY A 81 13.14 5.50 0.71
N PHE A 82 11.87 5.07 0.67
CA PHE A 82 11.10 4.84 1.90
C PHE A 82 11.53 3.62 2.74
N THR A 83 12.18 2.61 2.16
CA THR A 83 12.82 1.55 2.96
C THR A 83 13.95 2.13 3.83
N GLU A 84 14.69 3.13 3.33
CA GLU A 84 15.70 3.81 4.15
C GLU A 84 15.08 4.71 5.22
N VAL A 85 13.84 5.18 5.05
CA VAL A 85 13.10 5.86 6.14
C VAL A 85 12.90 4.92 7.33
N GLY A 86 12.44 3.69 7.07
CA GLY A 86 12.29 2.69 8.12
C GLY A 86 13.62 2.26 8.74
N ASN A 87 14.68 2.09 7.93
CA ASN A 87 16.01 1.76 8.44
C ASN A 87 16.61 2.89 9.29
N ASN A 88 16.47 4.15 8.85
CA ASN A 88 16.89 5.31 9.63
C ASN A 88 16.12 5.41 10.94
N TRP A 89 14.82 5.11 10.91
CA TRP A 89 14.02 5.07 12.12
C TRP A 89 14.46 3.96 13.09
N LEU A 90 14.79 2.76 12.59
CA LEU A 90 15.41 1.71 13.40
C LEU A 90 16.72 2.18 14.05
N GLY A 91 17.61 2.82 13.27
CA GLY A 91 18.86 3.38 13.80
C GLY A 91 18.63 4.43 14.90
N TYR A 92 17.66 5.32 14.70
CA TYR A 92 17.21 6.27 15.71
C TYR A 92 16.66 5.57 16.97
N VAL A 93 15.86 4.50 16.83
CA VAL A 93 15.35 3.73 17.97
C VAL A 93 16.50 3.09 18.76
N ILE A 94 17.50 2.52 18.08
CA ILE A 94 18.67 1.92 18.76
C ILE A 94 19.48 2.99 19.51
N ASP A 95 19.67 4.17 18.92
CA ASP A 95 20.52 5.20 19.49
C ASP A 95 19.81 6.07 20.53
N LYS A 96 18.65 6.63 20.17
CA LYS A 96 18.02 7.78 20.83
C LYS A 96 16.74 7.44 21.59
N ALA A 97 15.98 6.44 21.14
CA ALA A 97 14.73 6.04 21.79
C ALA A 97 14.63 4.51 22.00
N PRO A 98 15.53 3.88 22.80
CA PRO A 98 15.55 2.43 22.94
C PRO A 98 14.23 1.87 23.47
N ALA A 99 13.62 0.98 22.69
CA ALA A 99 12.45 0.19 23.05
C ALA A 99 12.35 -1.04 22.13
N GLY A 100 11.37 -1.91 22.39
CA GLY A 100 11.06 -3.02 21.48
C GLY A 100 10.50 -2.51 20.14
N MET A 101 11.09 -2.99 19.04
CA MET A 101 10.65 -2.75 17.66
C MET A 101 10.36 -4.07 16.95
N LEU A 102 9.24 -4.15 16.23
CA LEU A 102 8.94 -5.24 15.30
C LEU A 102 9.13 -4.75 13.87
N TYR A 103 10.01 -5.38 13.09
CA TYR A 103 10.19 -5.11 11.67
C TYR A 103 9.67 -6.32 10.86
N VAL A 104 8.62 -6.08 10.07
CA VAL A 104 7.94 -7.08 9.25
C VAL A 104 8.24 -6.84 7.77
N MET A 105 8.56 -7.92 7.07
CA MET A 105 8.64 -7.99 5.59
C MET A 105 7.66 -9.08 5.09
N PRO A 106 7.36 -9.17 3.78
CA PRO A 106 6.35 -10.10 3.28
C PRO A 106 6.60 -11.58 3.62
N THR A 107 7.87 -12.00 3.60
CA THR A 107 8.26 -13.38 3.92
C THR A 107 9.49 -13.43 4.81
N ASP A 108 9.65 -14.52 5.56
CA ASP A 108 10.86 -14.78 6.35
C ASP A 108 12.13 -14.75 5.49
N THR A 109 12.06 -15.21 4.25
CA THR A 109 13.18 -15.18 3.31
C THR A 109 13.59 -13.74 2.96
N MET A 110 12.62 -12.89 2.63
CA MET A 110 12.88 -11.46 2.36
C MET A 110 13.39 -10.73 3.61
N MET A 111 12.89 -11.08 4.79
CA MET A 111 13.37 -10.50 6.04
C MET A 111 14.80 -10.93 6.37
N LYS A 112 15.17 -12.20 6.16
CA LYS A 112 16.55 -12.68 6.31
C LYS A 112 17.50 -11.96 5.36
N ASP A 113 17.10 -11.77 4.10
CA ASP A 113 17.88 -11.00 3.13
C ASP A 113 18.06 -9.55 3.56
N THR A 114 16.97 -8.88 3.93
CA THR A 114 16.98 -7.49 4.41
C THR A 114 17.87 -7.33 5.65
N SER A 115 17.77 -8.26 6.61
CA SER A 115 18.62 -8.26 7.79
C SER A 115 20.11 -8.33 7.42
N LYS A 116 20.52 -9.32 6.61
CA LYS A 116 21.94 -9.49 6.20
C LYS A 116 22.45 -8.31 5.36
N ASN A 117 21.68 -7.94 4.34
CA ASN A 117 22.18 -7.08 3.26
C ASN A 117 21.93 -5.59 3.50
N ARG A 118 21.04 -5.23 4.43
CA ARG A 118 20.74 -3.83 4.77
C ARG A 118 21.03 -3.52 6.22
N ILE A 119 20.42 -4.27 7.15
CA ILE A 119 20.45 -3.91 8.58
C ILE A 119 21.82 -4.17 9.20
N GLU A 120 22.41 -5.35 8.96
CA GLU A 120 23.75 -5.65 9.47
C GLU A 120 24.79 -4.67 8.89
N LYS A 121 24.74 -4.40 7.58
CA LYS A 121 25.63 -3.41 6.96
C LYS A 121 25.43 -2.01 7.52
N MET A 122 24.18 -1.60 7.78
CA MET A 122 23.88 -0.31 8.41
C MET A 122 24.51 -0.21 9.81
N ILE A 123 24.36 -1.26 10.61
CA ILE A 123 24.91 -1.32 11.97
C ILE A 123 26.45 -1.23 11.89
N GLU A 124 27.07 -2.01 11.01
CA GLU A 124 28.52 -2.04 10.82
C GLU A 124 29.07 -0.71 10.31
N SER A 125 28.37 -0.03 9.40
CA SER A 125 28.82 1.23 8.81
C SER A 125 28.56 2.44 9.70
N THR A 126 27.70 2.34 10.71
CA THR A 126 27.22 3.50 11.50
C THR A 126 27.72 3.44 12.94
N PRO A 127 28.81 4.17 13.29
CA PRO A 127 29.43 4.09 14.62
C PRO A 127 28.49 4.43 15.79
N ALA A 128 27.49 5.28 15.57
CA ALA A 128 26.54 5.66 16.62
C ALA A 128 25.69 4.49 17.16
N ILE A 129 25.56 3.40 16.40
CA ILE A 129 24.79 2.21 16.77
C ILE A 129 25.60 0.91 16.78
N SER A 130 26.78 0.87 16.14
CA SER A 130 27.63 -0.34 16.08
C SER A 130 27.95 -0.86 17.48
N ASP A 131 28.32 0.04 18.39
CA ASP A 131 28.80 -0.31 19.73
C ASP A 131 27.65 -0.58 20.72
N LYS A 132 26.41 -0.28 20.31
CA LYS A 132 25.20 -0.48 21.13
C LYS A 132 24.62 -1.89 21.01
N ILE A 133 24.99 -2.62 19.96
CA ILE A 133 24.49 -3.96 19.67
C ILE A 133 25.55 -4.97 20.12
N ALA A 134 25.15 -5.92 20.96
CA ALA A 134 26.07 -6.95 21.46
C ALA A 134 26.70 -7.75 20.31
N ALA A 135 28.01 -8.03 20.40
CA ALA A 135 28.71 -8.81 19.39
C ALA A 135 28.13 -10.23 19.26
N LYS A 136 27.93 -10.71 18.02
CA LYS A 136 27.34 -12.04 17.69
C LYS A 136 27.99 -13.26 18.37
N ARG A 137 29.20 -13.11 18.94
CA ARG A 137 30.04 -14.20 19.47
C ARG A 137 30.19 -14.19 20.99
N SER A 138 29.54 -13.29 21.73
CA SER A 138 29.53 -13.42 23.19
C SER A 138 28.71 -14.65 23.58
N LYS A 139 29.18 -15.42 24.56
CA LYS A 139 28.50 -16.65 25.04
C LYS A 139 27.07 -16.39 25.55
N ASP A 140 26.75 -15.14 25.86
CA ASP A 140 25.46 -14.67 26.38
C ASP A 140 24.68 -13.79 25.37
N SER A 141 25.07 -13.76 24.09
CA SER A 141 24.41 -12.92 23.09
C SER A 141 23.09 -13.54 22.61
N SER A 142 21.97 -12.91 22.94
CA SER A 142 20.65 -13.15 22.30
C SER A 142 20.61 -12.69 20.83
N ASN A 143 21.69 -12.05 20.34
CA ASN A 143 21.78 -11.48 19.01
C ASN A 143 21.87 -12.57 17.93
N THR A 144 20.84 -12.65 17.08
CA THR A 144 20.75 -13.56 15.95
C THR A 144 20.54 -12.78 14.66
N LEU A 145 20.36 -13.49 13.54
CA LEU A 145 20.02 -12.83 12.27
C LEU A 145 18.69 -12.09 12.35
N MET A 146 17.71 -12.62 13.08
CA MET A 146 16.34 -12.10 13.09
C MET A 146 16.00 -11.36 14.40
N PHE A 147 16.99 -11.17 15.28
CA PHE A 147 16.81 -10.53 16.57
C PHE A 147 18.09 -9.79 16.95
N LYS A 148 18.02 -8.48 17.16
CA LYS A 148 19.15 -7.70 17.71
C LYS A 148 18.72 -7.10 19.05
N GLU A 149 19.47 -7.38 20.10
CA GLU A 149 19.27 -6.78 21.42
C GLU A 149 20.25 -5.63 21.64
N PHE A 150 19.78 -4.59 22.32
CA PHE A 150 20.56 -3.42 22.71
C PHE A 150 20.04 -2.90 24.06
N ARG A 151 20.81 -2.04 24.74
CA ARG A 151 20.41 -1.54 26.06
C ARG A 151 19.07 -0.80 25.98
N GLY A 152 18.07 -1.31 26.71
CA GLY A 152 16.73 -0.71 26.78
C GLY A 152 15.76 -1.18 25.69
N GLY A 153 16.16 -2.06 24.78
CA GLY A 153 15.27 -2.52 23.71
C GLY A 153 15.80 -3.66 22.86
N PHE A 154 15.04 -4.00 21.84
CA PHE A 154 15.40 -5.01 20.86
C PHE A 154 14.70 -4.70 19.54
N VAL A 155 15.22 -5.23 18.45
CA VAL A 155 14.48 -5.35 17.19
C VAL A 155 14.26 -6.82 16.88
N LYS A 156 12.99 -7.20 16.75
CA LYS A 156 12.57 -8.51 16.24
C LYS A 156 12.20 -8.35 14.78
N MET A 157 12.84 -9.11 13.91
CA MET A 157 12.61 -9.12 12.47
C MET A 157 11.83 -10.39 12.11
N VAL A 158 10.72 -10.26 11.39
CA VAL A 158 9.81 -11.38 11.07
C VAL A 158 9.24 -11.30 9.66
N GLY A 159 8.92 -12.45 9.06
CA GLY A 159 8.06 -12.51 7.90
C GLY A 159 6.58 -12.39 8.27
N ALA A 160 5.79 -11.72 7.43
CA ALA A 160 4.34 -11.63 7.56
C ALA A 160 3.65 -13.00 7.44
N ASN A 161 4.32 -13.98 6.83
CA ASN A 161 3.87 -15.37 6.72
C ASN A 161 4.05 -16.21 8.01
N SER A 162 4.53 -15.62 9.12
CA SER A 162 4.81 -16.31 10.38
C SER A 162 3.88 -15.87 11.52
N PRO A 163 2.79 -16.61 11.83
CA PRO A 163 1.85 -16.25 12.89
C PRO A 163 2.54 -16.12 14.26
N VAL A 164 3.36 -17.11 14.60
CA VAL A 164 4.15 -17.14 15.85
C VAL A 164 5.10 -15.94 15.94
N GLY A 165 5.67 -15.54 14.79
CA GLY A 165 6.54 -14.36 14.69
C GLY A 165 5.81 -13.07 15.10
N LEU A 166 4.58 -12.89 14.61
CA LEU A 166 3.77 -11.68 14.81
C LEU A 166 3.08 -11.63 16.18
N ALA A 167 2.76 -12.78 16.78
CA ALA A 167 1.97 -12.84 18.01
C ALA A 167 2.79 -12.77 19.31
N SER A 168 4.11 -12.99 19.30
CA SER A 168 4.80 -13.37 20.55
C SER A 168 5.20 -12.23 21.50
N THR A 169 5.27 -10.96 21.07
CA THR A 169 6.01 -9.95 21.84
C THR A 169 5.40 -8.55 21.72
N ALA A 170 5.13 -7.90 22.87
CA ALA A 170 4.71 -6.50 22.92
C ALA A 170 5.87 -5.57 22.54
N VAL A 171 5.60 -4.59 21.67
CA VAL A 171 6.60 -3.66 21.13
C VAL A 171 6.04 -2.24 21.08
N ARG A 172 6.90 -1.23 21.29
CA ARG A 172 6.50 0.18 21.17
C ARG A 172 6.39 0.60 19.70
N PHE A 173 7.26 0.04 18.86
CA PHE A 173 7.45 0.45 17.48
C PHE A 173 7.19 -0.72 16.52
N VAL A 174 6.48 -0.45 15.44
CA VAL A 174 6.22 -1.44 14.39
C VAL A 174 6.55 -0.83 13.04
N TYR A 175 7.39 -1.48 12.25
CA TYR A 175 7.64 -1.16 10.86
C TYR A 175 7.20 -2.33 9.98
N MET A 176 6.28 -2.08 9.06
CA MET A 176 5.82 -3.06 8.08
C MET A 176 6.08 -2.54 6.67
N ASP A 177 6.95 -3.22 5.93
CA ASP A 177 7.30 -2.85 4.56
C ASP A 177 6.69 -3.83 3.55
N GLU A 178 6.31 -3.32 2.38
CA GLU A 178 5.66 -4.04 1.29
C GLU A 178 4.36 -4.75 1.73
N ILE A 179 3.51 -4.06 2.50
CA ILE A 179 2.29 -4.64 3.11
C ILE A 179 1.29 -5.21 2.09
N ASP A 180 1.31 -4.77 0.84
CA ASP A 180 0.45 -5.33 -0.22
C ASP A 180 0.85 -6.73 -0.66
N ARG A 181 2.05 -7.18 -0.31
CA ARG A 181 2.53 -8.53 -0.58
C ARG A 181 2.31 -9.47 0.60
N TYR A 182 1.64 -9.01 1.65
CA TYR A 182 1.37 -9.83 2.81
C TYR A 182 0.24 -10.82 2.49
N PRO A 183 0.23 -12.01 3.09
CA PRO A 183 -0.92 -12.89 2.98
C PRO A 183 -2.14 -12.22 3.62
N LEU A 184 -3.31 -12.42 3.00
CA LEU A 184 -4.60 -11.88 3.50
C LEU A 184 -4.93 -12.40 4.90
N SER A 185 -4.55 -13.65 5.20
CA SER A 185 -4.70 -14.28 6.50
C SER A 185 -3.44 -15.06 6.87
N VAL A 186 -3.03 -14.95 8.12
CA VAL A 186 -1.84 -15.61 8.66
C VAL A 186 -2.29 -16.69 9.63
N GLY A 187 -2.14 -17.96 9.23
CA GLY A 187 -2.50 -19.10 10.08
C GLY A 187 -3.97 -19.16 10.51
N GLY A 188 -4.88 -18.47 9.80
CA GLY A 188 -6.30 -18.35 10.18
C GLY A 188 -6.59 -17.28 11.24
N GLU A 189 -5.60 -16.53 11.72
CA GLU A 189 -5.75 -15.52 12.79
C GLU A 189 -6.06 -14.10 12.27
N GLY A 190 -6.28 -13.96 10.96
CA GLY A 190 -6.54 -12.68 10.31
C GLY A 190 -5.29 -12.04 9.69
N SER A 191 -5.38 -10.74 9.38
CA SER A 191 -4.31 -10.03 8.65
C SER A 191 -3.02 -9.88 9.47
N ALA A 192 -1.88 -10.02 8.81
CA ALA A 192 -0.56 -9.81 9.42
C ALA A 192 -0.42 -8.40 10.05
N GLU A 193 -0.99 -7.38 9.39
CA GLU A 193 -1.02 -6.00 9.86
C GLU A 193 -1.74 -5.91 11.22
N GLY A 194 -2.96 -6.45 11.32
CA GLY A 194 -3.73 -6.41 12.56
C GLY A 194 -3.03 -7.12 13.73
N LEU A 195 -2.39 -8.27 13.47
CA LEU A 195 -1.63 -9.01 14.48
C LEU A 195 -0.44 -8.20 15.00
N ALA A 196 0.33 -7.59 14.09
CA ALA A 196 1.46 -6.74 14.42
C ALA A 196 1.04 -5.48 15.20
N GLU A 197 -0.02 -4.81 14.78
CA GLU A 197 -0.51 -3.59 15.46
C GLU A 197 -0.99 -3.85 16.87
N THR A 198 -1.63 -4.99 17.10
CA THR A 198 -2.08 -5.42 18.43
C THR A 198 -0.92 -5.49 19.44
N ARG A 199 0.32 -5.71 18.97
CA ARG A 199 1.51 -5.74 19.85
C ARG A 199 1.85 -4.39 20.49
N THR A 200 1.27 -3.29 19.96
CA THR A 200 1.53 -1.93 20.43
C THR A 200 0.54 -1.43 21.48
N ILE A 201 -0.53 -2.18 21.76
CA ILE A 201 -1.66 -1.71 22.58
C ILE A 201 -1.22 -1.20 23.96
N THR A 202 -0.33 -1.91 24.64
CA THR A 202 0.13 -1.56 25.99
C THR A 202 0.97 -0.28 26.05
N PHE A 203 1.43 0.24 24.90
CA PHE A 203 2.19 1.48 24.82
C PHE A 203 1.32 2.73 24.64
N GLY A 204 0.00 2.56 24.41
CA GLY A 204 -0.96 3.66 24.32
C GLY A 204 -0.53 4.73 23.30
N ALA A 205 -0.52 5.99 23.73
CA ALA A 205 -0.14 7.12 22.88
C ALA A 205 1.34 7.15 22.44
N ARG A 206 2.21 6.35 23.08
CA ARG A 206 3.65 6.33 22.80
C ARG A 206 4.04 5.37 21.66
N LYS A 207 3.07 4.63 21.10
CA LYS A 207 3.32 3.73 19.98
C LYS A 207 3.62 4.51 18.71
N LYS A 208 4.39 3.89 17.81
CA LYS A 208 4.55 4.36 16.42
C LYS A 208 4.48 3.17 15.48
N ILE A 209 3.77 3.35 14.38
CA ILE A 209 3.62 2.36 13.31
C ILE A 209 3.98 3.01 11.98
N LEU A 210 4.87 2.40 11.21
CA LEU A 210 5.17 2.79 9.83
C LEU A 210 4.68 1.68 8.88
N LEU A 211 3.81 2.04 7.93
CA LEU A 211 3.40 1.18 6.82
C LEU A 211 3.95 1.75 5.52
N THR A 212 4.66 0.94 4.73
CA THR A 212 5.14 1.33 3.41
C THR A 212 4.82 0.25 2.40
N SER A 213 4.36 0.61 1.19
CA SER A 213 4.15 -0.37 0.12
C SER A 213 3.97 0.29 -1.25
N THR A 214 4.28 -0.48 -2.29
CA THR A 214 3.68 -0.24 -3.62
C THR A 214 2.30 -0.88 -3.67
N PRO A 215 1.25 -0.16 -4.08
CA PRO A 215 -0.06 -0.77 -4.20
C PRO A 215 -0.08 -1.84 -5.29
N THR A 216 -1.02 -2.77 -5.19
CA THR A 216 -1.22 -3.85 -6.16
C THR A 216 -2.48 -3.62 -6.99
N ILE A 217 -3.57 -4.31 -6.70
CA ILE A 217 -4.81 -4.25 -7.47
C ILE A 217 -5.81 -3.37 -6.73
N LYS A 218 -6.50 -2.50 -7.46
CA LYS A 218 -7.52 -1.61 -6.89
C LYS A 218 -8.63 -2.43 -6.24
N GLY A 219 -8.99 -2.09 -5.00
CA GLY A 219 -10.00 -2.81 -4.22
C GLY A 219 -9.47 -3.93 -3.34
N THR A 220 -8.29 -4.51 -3.65
CA THR A 220 -7.62 -5.52 -2.79
C THR A 220 -6.30 -5.03 -2.19
N SER A 221 -5.75 -3.94 -2.72
CA SER A 221 -4.53 -3.29 -2.23
C SER A 221 -4.68 -2.77 -0.79
N ALA A 222 -3.89 -3.34 0.12
CA ALA A 222 -3.93 -2.99 1.54
C ALA A 222 -3.46 -1.55 1.78
N ILE A 223 -2.32 -1.13 1.21
CA ILE A 223 -1.82 0.24 1.40
C ILE A 223 -2.77 1.28 0.81
N ASP A 224 -3.45 0.95 -0.28
CA ASP A 224 -4.43 1.81 -0.92
C ASP A 224 -5.61 2.05 0.02
N ALA A 225 -6.20 0.98 0.55
CA ALA A 225 -7.27 1.06 1.54
C ALA A 225 -6.86 1.86 2.79
N ARG A 226 -5.63 1.70 3.30
CA ARG A 226 -5.13 2.48 4.44
C ARG A 226 -4.91 3.95 4.10
N PHE A 227 -4.40 4.25 2.92
CA PHE A 227 -4.17 5.62 2.48
C PHE A 227 -5.50 6.39 2.34
N GLU A 228 -6.53 5.74 1.80
CA GLU A 228 -7.85 6.34 1.58
C GLU A 228 -8.52 6.83 2.88
N THR A 229 -8.23 6.21 4.03
CA THR A 229 -8.77 6.61 5.34
C THR A 229 -8.09 7.83 5.96
N THR A 230 -7.09 8.41 5.31
CA THR A 230 -6.29 9.53 5.84
C THR A 230 -6.61 10.86 5.17
N GLY A 231 -5.93 11.94 5.57
CA GLY A 231 -5.97 13.23 4.86
C GLY A 231 -5.31 13.23 3.48
N GLN A 232 -4.71 12.11 3.04
CA GLN A 232 -4.13 11.90 1.72
C GLN A 232 -3.17 13.01 1.31
N ARG A 233 -1.99 13.07 1.94
CA ARG A 233 -0.97 14.07 1.59
C ARG A 233 -0.29 13.72 0.28
N TYR A 234 -0.18 14.72 -0.58
CA TYR A 234 0.61 14.68 -1.80
C TYR A 234 1.77 15.67 -1.69
N TYR A 235 2.89 15.37 -2.34
CA TYR A 235 4.06 16.26 -2.32
C TYR A 235 3.94 17.31 -3.43
N HIS A 236 3.57 18.53 -3.08
CA HIS A 236 3.44 19.61 -4.04
C HIS A 236 4.79 20.28 -4.26
N VAL A 237 5.18 20.47 -5.52
CA VAL A 237 6.40 21.19 -5.88
C VAL A 237 6.07 22.47 -6.64
N PRO A 238 6.80 23.58 -6.40
CA PRO A 238 6.54 24.83 -7.10
C PRO A 238 7.06 24.77 -8.54
N CYS A 239 6.29 25.34 -9.47
CA CYS A 239 6.78 25.64 -10.81
C CYS A 239 7.97 26.62 -10.73
N PRO A 240 9.12 26.36 -11.38
CA PRO A 240 10.27 27.26 -11.33
C PRO A 240 10.04 28.62 -12.02
N PHE A 241 8.94 28.76 -12.79
CA PHE A 241 8.61 29.96 -13.56
C PHE A 241 7.48 30.79 -12.94
N CYS A 242 6.41 30.16 -12.44
CA CYS A 242 5.25 30.87 -11.85
C CYS A 242 5.06 30.62 -10.34
N ASN A 243 5.86 29.75 -9.72
CA ASN A 243 5.77 29.34 -8.31
C ASN A 243 4.46 28.63 -7.88
N GLU A 244 3.56 28.31 -8.82
CA GLU A 244 2.36 27.52 -8.52
C GLU A 244 2.74 26.11 -8.03
N TYR A 245 2.12 25.66 -6.93
CA TYR A 245 2.41 24.38 -6.28
C TYR A 245 1.55 23.27 -6.87
N GLN A 246 2.17 22.25 -7.46
CA GLN A 246 1.46 21.18 -8.15
C GLN A 246 1.97 19.79 -7.79
N VAL A 247 1.09 18.80 -7.93
CA VAL A 247 1.45 17.39 -7.88
C VAL A 247 1.94 16.95 -9.25
N LEU A 248 3.07 16.23 -9.31
CA LEU A 248 3.60 15.72 -10.57
C LEU A 248 2.78 14.53 -11.06
N SER A 249 2.11 14.73 -12.20
CA SER A 249 1.40 13.69 -12.95
C SER A 249 2.15 13.29 -14.21
N ILE A 250 2.06 12.00 -14.57
CA ILE A 250 2.65 11.45 -15.81
C ILE A 250 2.07 12.12 -17.07
N ASP A 251 0.81 12.55 -17.03
CA ASP A 251 0.15 13.19 -18.17
C ASP A 251 0.63 14.61 -18.45
N GLN A 252 1.37 15.20 -17.51
CA GLN A 252 2.00 16.50 -17.71
C GLN A 252 3.41 16.39 -18.32
N ILE A 253 3.96 15.19 -18.51
CA ILE A 253 5.22 15.03 -19.24
C ILE A 253 4.95 15.07 -20.75
N VAL A 254 5.58 16.01 -21.43
CA VAL A 254 5.49 16.24 -22.87
C VAL A 254 6.79 15.78 -23.54
N TYR A 255 6.66 14.95 -24.55
CA TYR A 255 7.75 14.40 -25.36
C TYR A 255 7.20 13.97 -26.73
N GLU A 256 8.10 13.85 -27.71
CA GLU A 256 7.79 13.14 -28.95
C GLU A 256 8.11 11.65 -28.77
N PRO A 257 7.21 10.72 -29.17
CA PRO A 257 7.49 9.29 -29.13
C PRO A 257 8.81 8.94 -29.83
N GLY A 258 9.65 8.15 -29.17
CA GLY A 258 11.00 7.83 -29.64
C GLY A 258 12.09 8.88 -29.32
N LYS A 259 11.74 10.10 -28.90
CA LYS A 259 12.69 11.15 -28.46
C LYS A 259 12.60 11.44 -26.96
N TYR A 260 12.70 10.39 -26.15
CA TYR A 260 12.48 10.47 -24.70
C TYR A 260 13.43 11.40 -23.95
N SER A 261 14.64 11.63 -24.46
CA SER A 261 15.61 12.57 -23.86
C SER A 261 15.13 14.02 -23.86
N GLU A 262 14.15 14.36 -24.70
CA GLU A 262 13.56 15.70 -24.80
C GLU A 262 12.35 15.88 -23.88
N ALA A 263 12.06 14.89 -23.03
CA ALA A 263 10.94 14.95 -22.10
C ALA A 263 11.01 16.18 -21.17
N LYS A 264 9.94 16.96 -21.17
CA LYS A 264 9.77 18.13 -20.30
C LYS A 264 8.46 18.04 -19.55
N TYR A 265 8.39 18.64 -18.37
CA TYR A 265 7.16 18.66 -17.58
C TYR A 265 6.39 19.97 -17.79
N ARG A 266 5.15 19.90 -18.23
CA ARG A 266 4.27 21.05 -18.49
C ARG A 266 3.59 21.49 -17.19
N CYS A 267 3.81 22.73 -16.77
CA CYS A 267 3.14 23.27 -15.57
C CYS A 267 1.61 23.34 -15.75
N CYS A 268 0.84 22.95 -14.72
CA CYS A 268 -0.63 22.99 -14.75
C CYS A 268 -1.24 24.41 -14.79
N SER A 269 -0.49 25.43 -14.36
CA SER A 269 -0.95 26.83 -14.30
C SER A 269 -0.44 27.65 -15.48
N CYS A 270 0.88 27.88 -15.59
CA CYS A 270 1.44 28.73 -16.64
C CYS A 270 1.75 28.00 -17.95
N GLN A 271 1.53 26.68 -18.03
CA GLN A 271 1.80 25.83 -19.21
C GLN A 271 3.26 25.80 -19.70
N ALA A 272 4.19 26.44 -18.98
CA ALA A 272 5.61 26.42 -19.30
C ALA A 272 6.18 25.00 -19.24
N LEU A 273 7.06 24.67 -20.20
CA LEU A 273 7.78 23.41 -20.25
C LEU A 273 9.02 23.48 -19.36
N ILE A 274 9.02 22.67 -18.32
CA ILE A 274 10.07 22.62 -17.29
C ILE A 274 11.06 21.52 -17.67
N ASP A 275 12.31 21.93 -17.91
CA ASP A 275 13.42 20.99 -18.06
C ASP A 275 13.71 20.27 -16.74
N GLU A 276 14.08 18.99 -16.82
CA GLU A 276 14.33 18.15 -15.65
C GLU A 276 15.47 18.67 -14.74
N ARG A 277 16.38 19.52 -15.27
CA ARG A 277 17.40 20.22 -14.46
C ARG A 277 16.82 21.04 -13.30
N PHE A 278 15.56 21.49 -13.41
CA PHE A 278 14.89 22.21 -12.34
C PHE A 278 14.34 21.30 -11.24
N LYS A 279 14.24 19.98 -11.47
CA LYS A 279 13.63 19.02 -10.55
C LYS A 279 14.27 19.07 -9.16
N ALA A 280 15.59 19.15 -9.05
CA ALA A 280 16.27 19.23 -7.75
C ALA A 280 15.83 20.46 -6.93
N ARG A 281 15.69 21.63 -7.57
CA ARG A 281 15.17 22.85 -6.93
C ARG A 281 13.70 22.68 -6.55
N MET A 282 12.89 22.14 -7.46
CA MET A 282 11.46 21.88 -7.25
C MET A 282 11.24 20.97 -6.03
N LEU A 283 11.97 19.86 -5.95
CA LEU A 283 11.92 18.92 -4.83
C LEU A 283 12.35 19.58 -3.52
N LYS A 284 13.44 20.37 -3.51
CA LYS A 284 13.91 21.04 -2.28
C LYS A 284 12.89 22.04 -1.73
N GLN A 285 12.07 22.64 -2.59
CA GLN A 285 11.04 23.61 -2.23
C GLN A 285 9.65 22.98 -2.08
N GLY A 286 9.54 21.66 -2.21
CA GLY A 286 8.26 20.97 -2.13
C GLY A 286 7.73 20.88 -0.71
N LYS A 287 6.41 20.75 -0.59
CA LYS A 287 5.70 20.63 0.69
C LYS A 287 4.59 19.59 0.58
N TRP A 288 4.35 18.86 1.67
CA TRP A 288 3.21 17.96 1.75
C TRP A 288 1.93 18.77 2.02
N ILE A 289 0.91 18.55 1.21
CA ILE A 289 -0.39 19.17 1.36
C ILE A 289 -1.46 18.06 1.39
N PRO A 290 -2.33 18.02 2.40
CA PRO A 290 -3.41 17.05 2.42
C PRO A 290 -4.51 17.45 1.44
N ARG A 291 -5.02 16.44 0.72
CA ARG A 291 -6.21 16.59 -0.12
C ARG A 291 -7.48 16.70 0.72
N TYR A 292 -7.53 15.99 1.85
CA TYR A 292 -8.68 15.91 2.75
C TYR A 292 -8.27 16.30 4.17
N PRO A 293 -7.93 17.58 4.42
CA PRO A 293 -7.47 18.04 5.74
C PRO A 293 -8.45 17.73 6.88
N GLU A 294 -9.75 17.62 6.58
CA GLU A 294 -10.79 17.27 7.54
C GLU A 294 -10.71 15.83 8.08
N ARG A 295 -9.97 14.95 7.40
CA ARG A 295 -9.75 13.55 7.83
C ARG A 295 -8.52 13.40 8.73
N GLU A 296 -7.86 14.49 9.09
CA GLU A 296 -6.68 14.46 9.94
C GLU A 296 -7.03 14.60 11.42
N ASP A 297 -6.80 13.52 12.16
CA ASP A 297 -7.00 13.48 13.62
C ASP A 297 -5.74 13.88 14.40
N GLY A 298 -4.64 14.19 13.71
CA GLY A 298 -3.35 14.49 14.32
C GLY A 298 -2.57 13.26 14.79
N LEU A 299 -3.08 12.05 14.57
CA LEU A 299 -2.50 10.79 15.00
C LEU A 299 -2.15 9.88 13.81
N VAL A 300 -2.90 9.93 12.71
CA VAL A 300 -2.67 9.09 11.53
C VAL A 300 -2.41 9.95 10.30
N TYR A 301 -1.27 9.71 9.65
CA TYR A 301 -0.80 10.48 8.50
C TYR A 301 -0.59 9.57 7.29
N GLY A 302 -1.27 9.85 6.18
CA GLY A 302 -1.07 9.16 4.90
C GLY A 302 -0.34 10.02 3.88
N TYR A 303 0.66 9.44 3.22
CA TYR A 303 1.53 10.08 2.25
C TYR A 303 1.53 9.30 0.93
N PHE A 304 1.47 10.03 -0.18
CA PHE A 304 1.60 9.48 -1.53
C PHE A 304 2.79 10.07 -2.28
N ILE A 305 3.63 9.22 -2.86
CA ILE A 305 4.70 9.65 -3.76
C ILE A 305 4.84 8.68 -4.95
N ASN A 306 5.11 9.22 -6.13
CA ASN A 306 5.35 8.43 -7.34
C ASN A 306 6.78 8.62 -7.87
N ALA A 307 7.13 7.89 -8.93
CA ALA A 307 8.49 7.88 -9.47
C ALA A 307 8.90 9.20 -10.14
N LEU A 308 7.95 10.10 -10.47
CA LEU A 308 8.27 11.41 -11.06
C LEU A 308 9.12 12.29 -10.12
N TYR A 309 9.01 12.05 -8.82
CA TYR A 309 9.77 12.75 -7.78
C TYR A 309 11.14 12.15 -7.52
N SER A 310 11.47 11.00 -8.12
CA SER A 310 12.79 10.40 -7.98
C SER A 310 13.87 11.35 -8.50
N PRO A 311 15.02 11.51 -7.82
CA PRO A 311 16.12 12.33 -8.31
C PRO A 311 16.50 11.98 -9.75
N SER A 312 16.87 12.98 -10.56
CA SER A 312 17.10 12.81 -12.00
C SER A 312 18.23 11.82 -12.33
N ASN A 313 19.18 11.63 -11.43
CA ASN A 313 20.26 10.66 -11.57
C ASN A 313 19.96 9.28 -10.96
N TRP A 314 18.74 9.08 -10.45
CA TRP A 314 18.23 7.76 -10.07
C TRP A 314 17.24 7.25 -11.11
N TYR A 315 16.26 8.10 -11.44
CA TYR A 315 15.21 7.74 -12.39
C TYR A 315 14.76 8.99 -13.14
N PRO A 316 15.28 9.23 -14.36
CA PRO A 316 14.96 10.42 -15.11
C PRO A 316 13.57 10.33 -15.76
N TRP A 317 12.96 11.48 -16.06
CA TRP A 317 11.66 11.53 -16.75
C TRP A 317 11.71 10.88 -18.13
N SER A 318 12.86 10.96 -18.81
CA SER A 318 13.10 10.27 -20.08
C SER A 318 12.95 8.75 -19.98
N GLN A 319 13.45 8.14 -18.90
CA GLN A 319 13.27 6.71 -18.66
C GLN A 319 11.80 6.37 -18.34
N LEU A 320 11.15 7.22 -17.53
CA LEU A 320 9.75 7.01 -17.16
C LEU A 320 8.82 7.02 -18.37
N VAL A 321 8.97 7.99 -19.29
CA VAL A 321 8.13 8.05 -20.49
C VAL A 321 8.44 6.93 -21.49
N LYS A 322 9.69 6.48 -21.57
CA LYS A 322 10.03 5.29 -22.35
C LYS A 322 9.31 4.05 -21.82
N GLU A 323 9.33 3.84 -20.51
CA GLU A 323 8.62 2.71 -19.89
C GLU A 323 7.09 2.84 -20.01
N ARG A 324 6.55 4.07 -20.06
CA ARG A 324 5.13 4.34 -20.37
C ARG A 324 4.76 3.83 -21.77
N ASP A 325 5.49 4.25 -22.79
CA ASP A 325 5.22 3.86 -24.18
C ASP A 325 5.36 2.34 -24.38
N GLU A 326 6.39 1.73 -23.78
CA GLU A 326 6.57 0.28 -23.81
C GLU A 326 5.44 -0.51 -23.13
N ALA A 327 4.70 0.13 -22.21
CA ALA A 327 3.62 -0.47 -21.46
C ALA A 327 2.24 -0.30 -22.11
N GLU A 328 2.06 0.68 -23.00
CA GLU A 328 0.76 1.06 -23.57
C GLU A 328 0.02 -0.13 -24.22
N ASN A 329 0.76 -0.99 -24.94
CA ASN A 329 0.21 -2.16 -25.62
C ASN A 329 0.60 -3.49 -24.97
N ASN A 330 0.99 -3.48 -23.69
CA ASN A 330 1.42 -4.68 -22.97
C ASN A 330 0.86 -4.67 -21.54
N ILE A 331 -0.22 -5.43 -21.32
CA ILE A 331 -0.95 -5.47 -20.04
C ILE A 331 -0.02 -5.79 -18.85
N PRO A 332 0.83 -6.85 -18.88
CA PRO A 332 1.79 -7.07 -17.79
C PRO A 332 2.69 -5.87 -17.50
N LYS A 333 3.21 -5.21 -18.54
CA LYS A 333 4.01 -3.99 -18.37
C LYS A 333 3.18 -2.82 -17.85
N LYS A 334 1.92 -2.67 -18.28
CA LYS A 334 0.98 -1.65 -17.79
C LYS A 334 0.73 -1.80 -16.29
N ILE A 335 0.47 -3.02 -15.82
CA ILE A 335 0.33 -3.33 -14.38
C ILE A 335 1.59 -2.92 -13.62
N VAL A 336 2.77 -3.36 -14.09
CA VAL A 336 4.05 -3.02 -13.45
C VAL A 336 4.27 -1.50 -13.45
N PHE A 337 3.98 -0.82 -14.56
CA PHE A 337 4.16 0.62 -14.69
C PHE A 337 3.25 1.39 -13.71
N THR A 338 1.95 1.07 -13.68
CA THR A 338 0.98 1.69 -12.77
C THR A 338 1.37 1.49 -11.31
N ASN A 339 1.60 0.23 -10.90
CA ASN A 339 1.85 -0.10 -9.50
C ASN A 339 3.21 0.38 -9.01
N THR A 340 4.25 0.18 -9.82
CA THR A 340 5.63 0.39 -9.37
C THR A 340 6.22 1.73 -9.79
N LYS A 341 5.66 2.44 -10.77
CA LYS A 341 6.14 3.76 -11.22
C LYS A 341 5.17 4.86 -10.84
N LEU A 342 3.89 4.71 -11.15
CA LEU A 342 2.88 5.67 -10.73
C LEU A 342 2.54 5.53 -9.24
N GLY A 343 2.79 4.35 -8.64
CA GLY A 343 2.48 4.11 -7.24
C GLY A 343 0.97 4.06 -7.01
N GLU A 344 0.19 3.75 -8.05
CA GLU A 344 -1.27 3.68 -8.06
C GLU A 344 -1.71 2.22 -8.13
N ALA A 345 -2.83 1.88 -7.50
CA ALA A 345 -3.36 0.53 -7.60
C ALA A 345 -3.93 0.32 -9.02
N TYR A 346 -3.45 -0.70 -9.72
CA TYR A 346 -3.94 -1.01 -11.06
C TYR A 346 -5.41 -1.37 -11.00
N GLU A 347 -6.20 -0.67 -11.81
CA GLU A 347 -7.59 -1.03 -12.07
C GLU A 347 -7.58 -2.06 -13.20
N SER A 348 -7.93 -3.30 -12.88
CA SER A 348 -8.02 -4.33 -13.90
C SER A 348 -9.16 -4.00 -14.85
N ASP A 349 -8.83 -3.78 -16.12
CA ASP A 349 -9.81 -3.70 -17.24
C ASP A 349 -10.56 -5.05 -17.39
N GLU A 350 -10.02 -6.13 -16.81
CA GLU A 350 -10.77 -7.34 -16.49
C GLU A 350 -11.70 -7.05 -15.31
N LYS A 351 -13.02 -7.07 -15.57
CA LYS A 351 -14.08 -7.01 -14.56
C LYS A 351 -13.76 -7.95 -13.37
N GLY A 352 -13.16 -7.37 -12.33
CA GLY A 352 -12.90 -7.99 -11.03
C GLY A 352 -11.85 -9.10 -11.06
N ASP A 353 -11.02 -9.13 -10.01
CA ASP A 353 -10.57 -10.40 -9.44
C ASP A 353 -11.80 -11.33 -9.41
N LYS A 354 -11.83 -12.35 -10.28
CA LYS A 354 -12.80 -13.44 -10.13
C LYS A 354 -12.53 -14.02 -8.74
N PRO A 355 -13.49 -13.94 -7.81
CA PRO A 355 -13.35 -14.63 -6.54
C PRO A 355 -13.07 -16.11 -6.84
N ASP A 356 -12.28 -16.75 -5.99
CA ASP A 356 -12.06 -18.18 -6.12
C ASP A 356 -13.43 -18.90 -6.19
N TRP A 357 -13.61 -19.73 -7.21
CA TRP A 357 -14.93 -20.30 -7.52
C TRP A 357 -15.45 -21.16 -6.36
N GLU A 358 -14.54 -21.74 -5.58
CA GLU A 358 -14.83 -22.48 -4.35
C GLU A 358 -15.53 -21.59 -3.31
N SER A 359 -15.05 -20.35 -3.11
CA SER A 359 -15.67 -19.39 -2.18
C SER A 359 -17.05 -18.91 -2.63
N LEU A 360 -17.31 -18.86 -3.94
CA LEU A 360 -18.64 -18.55 -4.49
C LEU A 360 -19.58 -19.75 -4.38
N TYR A 361 -19.09 -20.95 -4.64
CA TYR A 361 -19.85 -22.19 -4.55
C TYR A 361 -20.30 -22.47 -3.12
N ASP A 362 -19.43 -22.30 -2.12
CA ASP A 362 -19.75 -22.47 -0.70
C ASP A 362 -20.82 -21.50 -0.18
N ARG A 363 -21.06 -20.40 -0.92
CA ARG A 363 -22.08 -19.39 -0.61
C ARG A 363 -23.38 -19.61 -1.39
N SER A 364 -23.42 -20.61 -2.28
CA SER A 364 -24.64 -20.94 -3.02
C SER A 364 -25.68 -21.55 -2.07
N VAL A 365 -26.94 -21.32 -2.42
CA VAL A 365 -28.10 -21.89 -1.73
C VAL A 365 -29.02 -22.47 -2.80
N ASP A 366 -29.80 -23.49 -2.45
CA ASP A 366 -30.73 -24.10 -3.40
C ASP A 366 -31.69 -23.06 -3.98
N TYR A 367 -31.88 -23.10 -5.30
CA TYR A 367 -32.83 -22.22 -5.98
C TYR A 367 -34.24 -22.53 -5.52
N LEU A 368 -34.97 -21.47 -5.20
CA LEU A 368 -36.36 -21.56 -4.78
C LEU A 368 -37.26 -21.06 -5.92
N PRO A 369 -38.38 -21.74 -6.21
CA PRO A 369 -39.10 -21.61 -7.48
C PRO A 369 -39.96 -20.33 -7.63
N GLU A 370 -39.97 -19.41 -6.67
CA GLU A 370 -40.88 -18.25 -6.67
C GLU A 370 -40.19 -16.94 -6.24
N PRO A 371 -40.63 -15.77 -6.71
CA PRO A 371 -40.07 -14.49 -6.25
C PRO A 371 -40.36 -14.27 -4.75
N PHE A 372 -39.31 -14.24 -3.93
CA PHE A 372 -39.44 -14.00 -2.50
C PHE A 372 -39.97 -12.62 -2.15
N SER A 373 -40.55 -12.51 -0.95
CA SER A 373 -40.91 -11.24 -0.31
C SER A 373 -39.79 -10.20 -0.27
N SER A 374 -38.52 -10.65 -0.36
CA SER A 374 -37.34 -9.79 -0.34
C SER A 374 -36.92 -9.26 -1.71
N VAL A 375 -37.46 -9.79 -2.82
CA VAL A 375 -37.14 -9.34 -4.18
C VAL A 375 -37.67 -7.91 -4.38
N THR A 376 -36.78 -7.03 -4.83
CA THR A 376 -37.05 -5.60 -5.02
C THR A 376 -37.36 -5.27 -6.49
N PHE A 377 -36.65 -5.88 -7.44
CA PHE A 377 -36.89 -5.74 -8.88
C PHE A 377 -36.35 -6.95 -9.64
N ILE A 378 -36.78 -7.11 -10.90
CA ILE A 378 -36.46 -8.25 -11.76
C ILE A 378 -35.75 -7.77 -13.04
N THR A 379 -34.73 -8.50 -13.46
CA THR A 379 -34.04 -8.34 -14.75
C THR A 379 -33.96 -9.66 -15.49
N ALA A 380 -33.65 -9.64 -16.78
CA ALA A 380 -33.38 -10.84 -17.57
C ALA A 380 -32.05 -10.73 -18.31
N GLY A 381 -31.35 -11.84 -18.42
CA GLY A 381 -30.22 -12.03 -19.32
C GLY A 381 -30.62 -12.98 -20.44
N VAL A 382 -30.23 -12.67 -21.67
CA VAL A 382 -30.49 -13.50 -22.85
C VAL A 382 -29.15 -13.83 -23.50
N ASP A 383 -28.83 -15.11 -23.60
CA ASP A 383 -27.69 -15.60 -24.37
C ASP A 383 -28.19 -16.13 -25.73
N VAL A 384 -27.60 -15.63 -26.81
CA VAL A 384 -28.01 -15.90 -28.19
C VAL A 384 -27.15 -17.01 -28.76
N GLN A 385 -27.77 -18.17 -29.01
CA GLN A 385 -27.13 -19.31 -29.65
C GLN A 385 -27.62 -19.46 -31.11
N ALA A 386 -27.07 -20.41 -31.85
CA ALA A 386 -27.44 -20.63 -33.26
C ALA A 386 -28.89 -21.11 -33.41
N ASP A 387 -29.32 -21.98 -32.51
CA ASP A 387 -30.55 -22.77 -32.59
C ASP A 387 -31.54 -22.47 -31.46
N ARG A 388 -31.21 -21.52 -30.58
CA ARG A 388 -32.06 -21.13 -29.44
C ARG A 388 -31.65 -19.79 -28.81
N LEU A 389 -32.54 -19.25 -28.00
CA LEU A 389 -32.23 -18.24 -26.99
C LEU A 389 -32.33 -18.85 -25.60
N GLU A 390 -31.31 -18.63 -24.77
CA GLU A 390 -31.35 -18.98 -23.36
C GLU A 390 -31.66 -17.73 -22.54
N VAL A 391 -32.78 -17.74 -21.83
CA VAL A 391 -33.27 -16.58 -21.09
C VAL A 391 -33.26 -16.92 -19.60
N GLU A 392 -32.47 -16.18 -18.83
CA GLU A 392 -32.46 -16.27 -17.37
C GLU A 392 -33.12 -15.03 -16.76
N ILE A 393 -34.13 -15.25 -15.92
CA ILE A 393 -34.83 -14.20 -15.20
C ILE A 393 -34.35 -14.18 -13.75
N VAL A 394 -33.87 -13.02 -13.31
CA VAL A 394 -33.17 -12.84 -12.03
C VAL A 394 -33.87 -11.79 -11.18
N GLY A 395 -34.17 -12.15 -9.93
CA GLY A 395 -34.65 -11.25 -8.90
C GLY A 395 -33.51 -10.65 -8.07
N TRP A 396 -33.59 -9.35 -7.79
CA TRP A 396 -32.58 -8.63 -7.01
C TRP A 396 -33.06 -8.27 -5.62
N ILE A 397 -32.24 -8.55 -4.61
CA ILE A 397 -32.48 -8.31 -3.19
C ILE A 397 -31.47 -7.28 -2.68
N LYS A 398 -31.85 -6.53 -1.64
CA LYS A 398 -30.96 -5.58 -0.96
C LYS A 398 -29.65 -6.27 -0.53
N GLY A 399 -28.53 -5.60 -0.76
CA GLY A 399 -27.20 -6.13 -0.43
C GLY A 399 -26.48 -6.86 -1.57
N LYS A 400 -26.88 -6.62 -2.83
CA LYS A 400 -26.29 -7.25 -4.04
C LYS A 400 -26.47 -8.78 -4.07
N ILE A 401 -27.53 -9.27 -3.44
CA ILE A 401 -27.93 -10.67 -3.49
C ILE A 401 -28.90 -10.81 -4.67
N ASN A 402 -28.76 -11.88 -5.44
CA ASN A 402 -29.66 -12.21 -6.53
C ASN A 402 -30.16 -13.65 -6.41
N GLN A 403 -31.23 -13.96 -7.13
CA GLN A 403 -31.83 -15.28 -7.20
C GLN A 403 -32.36 -15.52 -8.61
N SER A 404 -32.09 -16.71 -9.17
CA SER A 404 -32.72 -17.15 -10.40
C SER A 404 -34.19 -17.50 -10.13
N ILE A 405 -35.11 -16.83 -10.82
CA ILE A 405 -36.57 -17.00 -10.68
C ILE A 405 -37.07 -18.02 -11.69
N GLU A 406 -36.59 -17.92 -12.92
CA GLU A 406 -37.09 -18.72 -14.03
C GLU A 406 -36.02 -18.76 -15.12
N TYR A 407 -35.84 -19.94 -15.72
CA TYR A 407 -34.98 -20.14 -16.87
C TYR A 407 -35.80 -20.73 -18.01
N LEU A 408 -35.67 -20.12 -19.19
CA LEU A 408 -36.45 -20.45 -20.38
C LEU A 408 -35.51 -20.69 -21.55
N GLN A 409 -35.88 -21.65 -22.40
CA GLN A 409 -35.23 -21.89 -23.68
C GLN A 409 -36.24 -21.68 -24.79
N ILE A 410 -35.96 -20.72 -25.67
CA ILE A 410 -36.75 -20.48 -26.88
C ILE A 410 -36.02 -21.15 -28.02
N ILE A 411 -36.51 -22.31 -28.46
CA ILE A 411 -35.89 -23.11 -29.51
C ILE A 411 -36.28 -22.55 -30.88
N GLY A 412 -35.28 -22.29 -31.72
CA GLY A 412 -35.48 -21.86 -33.10
C GLY A 412 -34.26 -21.17 -33.69
N ASP A 413 -34.23 -21.08 -35.01
CA ASP A 413 -33.18 -20.37 -35.74
C ASP A 413 -33.21 -18.87 -35.38
N THR A 414 -32.18 -18.39 -34.70
CA THR A 414 -32.08 -17.00 -34.24
C THR A 414 -31.91 -16.00 -35.39
N SER A 415 -31.68 -16.49 -36.62
CA SER A 415 -31.75 -15.69 -37.84
C SER A 415 -33.18 -15.40 -38.31
N GLN A 416 -34.20 -16.07 -37.76
CA GLN A 416 -35.61 -15.86 -38.10
C GLN A 416 -36.34 -15.00 -37.08
N SER A 417 -37.47 -14.38 -37.43
CA SER A 417 -38.16 -13.39 -36.59
C SER A 417 -39.00 -14.00 -35.47
N GLU A 418 -39.45 -15.25 -35.62
CA GLU A 418 -40.36 -15.91 -34.69
C GLU A 418 -39.75 -16.00 -33.28
N VAL A 419 -38.47 -16.34 -33.19
CA VAL A 419 -37.73 -16.48 -31.91
C VAL A 419 -37.66 -15.15 -31.14
N TRP A 420 -37.54 -14.03 -31.86
CA TRP A 420 -37.49 -12.68 -31.27
C TRP A 420 -38.87 -12.19 -30.86
N GLU A 421 -39.93 -12.55 -31.59
CA GLU A 421 -41.31 -12.28 -31.20
C GLU A 421 -41.69 -13.04 -29.94
N GLU A 422 -41.21 -14.26 -29.76
CA GLU A 422 -41.39 -15.01 -28.51
C GLU A 422 -40.62 -14.39 -27.35
N LEU A 423 -39.39 -13.94 -27.58
CA LEU A 423 -38.62 -13.19 -26.57
C LEU A 423 -39.35 -11.89 -26.16
N ALA A 424 -39.93 -11.17 -27.12
CA ALA A 424 -40.66 -9.92 -26.85
C ALA A 424 -41.89 -10.13 -25.96
N LYS A 425 -42.50 -11.32 -25.96
CA LYS A 425 -43.60 -11.65 -25.02
C LYS A 425 -43.11 -11.64 -23.57
N ILE A 426 -41.85 -12.01 -23.32
CA ILE A 426 -41.25 -12.04 -21.98
C ILE A 426 -41.08 -10.63 -21.41
N LEU A 427 -40.84 -9.61 -22.24
CA LEU A 427 -40.74 -8.21 -21.79
C LEU A 427 -42.01 -7.72 -21.09
N ASN A 428 -43.18 -8.27 -21.47
CA ASN A 428 -44.47 -7.88 -20.92
C ASN A 428 -44.93 -8.81 -19.78
N LYS A 429 -44.15 -9.83 -19.43
CA LYS A 429 -44.47 -10.72 -18.32
C LYS A 429 -44.29 -9.99 -16.99
N THR A 430 -45.13 -10.34 -16.03
CA THR A 430 -45.06 -9.84 -14.65
C THR A 430 -45.05 -11.00 -13.69
N TRP A 431 -44.32 -10.85 -12.58
CA TRP A 431 -44.24 -11.85 -11.52
C TRP A 431 -44.90 -11.31 -10.25
N VAL A 432 -45.61 -12.18 -9.53
CA VAL A 432 -46.24 -11.83 -8.26
C VAL A 432 -45.28 -12.15 -7.13
N ARG A 433 -44.95 -11.16 -6.31
CA ARG A 433 -44.06 -11.31 -5.17
C ARG A 433 -44.78 -11.99 -4.01
N GLN A 434 -44.17 -13.04 -3.46
CA GLN A 434 -44.71 -13.72 -2.28
C GLN A 434 -44.73 -12.79 -1.05
N GLY A 435 -45.75 -12.94 -0.22
CA GLY A 435 -45.90 -12.21 1.05
C GLY A 435 -46.76 -10.96 0.97
N ASP A 436 -46.62 -10.14 -0.09
CA ASP A 436 -47.41 -8.91 -0.26
C ASP A 436 -48.16 -8.79 -1.59
N ASN A 437 -48.07 -9.81 -2.45
CA ASN A 437 -48.73 -9.89 -3.76
C ASN A 437 -48.42 -8.69 -4.69
N SER A 438 -47.29 -8.03 -4.50
CA SER A 438 -46.84 -6.96 -5.40
C SER A 438 -46.58 -7.51 -6.80
N ILE A 439 -47.04 -6.80 -7.82
CA ILE A 439 -46.77 -7.16 -9.23
C ILE A 439 -45.44 -6.52 -9.64
N LEU A 440 -44.45 -7.35 -9.96
CA LEU A 440 -43.12 -6.94 -10.39
C LEU A 440 -43.01 -7.08 -11.92
N PRO A 441 -42.83 -5.97 -12.67
CA PRO A 441 -42.52 -6.04 -14.09
C PRO A 441 -41.02 -6.32 -14.31
N LEU A 442 -40.68 -6.81 -15.50
CA LEU A 442 -39.30 -6.85 -15.95
C LEU A 442 -38.77 -5.43 -16.13
N ARG A 443 -37.70 -5.06 -15.41
CA ARG A 443 -37.14 -3.69 -15.49
C ARG A 443 -36.12 -3.52 -16.60
N LEU A 444 -35.37 -4.58 -16.89
CA LEU A 444 -34.28 -4.54 -17.85
C LEU A 444 -34.05 -5.95 -18.39
N MET A 445 -33.86 -6.06 -19.70
CA MET A 445 -33.41 -7.26 -20.37
C MET A 445 -32.07 -6.94 -21.05
N ALA A 446 -31.04 -7.71 -20.75
CA ALA A 446 -29.73 -7.61 -21.39
C ALA A 446 -29.57 -8.77 -22.38
N LEU A 447 -29.20 -8.46 -23.62
CA LEU A 447 -28.95 -9.45 -24.65
C LEU A 447 -27.45 -9.55 -24.93
N ASP A 448 -26.91 -10.77 -24.91
CA ASP A 448 -25.57 -11.07 -25.38
C ASP A 448 -25.59 -11.29 -26.89
N THR A 449 -25.12 -10.29 -27.64
CA THR A 449 -25.20 -10.25 -29.11
C THR A 449 -23.96 -10.82 -29.80
N GLY A 450 -23.14 -11.59 -29.08
CA GLY A 450 -21.85 -12.11 -29.57
C GLY A 450 -21.95 -12.99 -30.82
N TYR A 451 -23.07 -13.70 -31.01
CA TYR A 451 -23.26 -14.64 -32.12
C TYR A 451 -23.92 -14.02 -33.37
N ASN A 452 -24.90 -13.11 -33.21
CA ASN A 452 -25.68 -12.57 -34.33
C ASN A 452 -25.90 -11.05 -34.24
N THR A 453 -24.79 -10.32 -34.20
CA THR A 453 -24.75 -8.88 -33.93
C THR A 453 -25.65 -8.07 -34.88
N LEU A 454 -25.65 -8.32 -36.18
CA LEU A 454 -26.41 -7.50 -37.15
C LEU A 454 -27.94 -7.56 -37.00
N LYS A 455 -28.49 -8.58 -36.35
CA LYS A 455 -29.94 -8.76 -36.20
C LYS A 455 -30.46 -8.32 -34.83
N CYS A 456 -29.56 -8.12 -33.87
CA CYS A 456 -29.89 -7.70 -32.51
C CYS A 456 -29.98 -6.17 -32.34
N TYR A 457 -29.41 -5.39 -33.28
CA TYR A 457 -29.40 -3.92 -33.26
C TYR A 457 -30.53 -3.29 -34.07
#